data_AF-Q8TW54-F1
#
_entry.id   AF-Q8TW54-F1
#
_cell.length_a   1.000
_cell.length_b   1.000
_cell.length_c   1.000
_cell.angle_alpha   90.00
_cell.angle_beta   90.00
_cell.angle_gamma   90.00
#
_symmetry.space_group_name_H-M   'P 1'
#
loop_
_entity.id
_entity.type
_entity.pdbx_description
1 polymer ?
#
loop_
_entity_poly.entity_id
_entity_poly.type
_entity_poly.pdbx_seq_one_letter_code
_entity_poly.pdbx_strand_id
1 'polypeptide(L)'
;MLQALAFVLLLTIAPAAVHAGQVTVNVALDDMVSNGAELGTYDTLVSKLTLDVAVTDVGTGTTHTAEFKLSEVPKSVTFEGIRGPVTVSVTLKYDGKTALAATLFPDWPCSSATVDTPDGMLQARVGCVSQYVADTEFSTECVVAAELYPGLHSTEIPEDARYVLAKFNVKVKAEGLAHGGSRARIHLDDVLDTAMDLAELVLKYMPPILIVAPVLVFIGPTAVEMFAEFLKAILVAL
;
A
#
# COMPACT_ATOMS: atom_id res chain seq x y z
N MET A 1 -6.09 -42.79 -16.49
CA MET A 1 -6.63 -41.42 -16.35
C MET A 1 -6.48 -40.84 -14.94
N LEU A 2 -6.38 -41.63 -13.87
CA LEU A 2 -6.24 -41.13 -12.49
C LEU A 2 -4.90 -40.41 -12.17
N GLN A 3 -3.81 -40.73 -12.88
CA GLN A 3 -2.49 -40.10 -12.67
C GLN A 3 -2.39 -38.65 -13.16
N ALA A 4 -3.18 -38.27 -14.16
CA ALA A 4 -3.16 -36.90 -14.71
C ALA A 4 -3.82 -35.89 -13.75
N LEU A 5 -4.85 -36.30 -13.02
CA LEU A 5 -5.50 -35.46 -12.02
C LEU A 5 -4.59 -35.21 -10.81
N ALA A 6 -3.81 -36.20 -10.37
CA ALA A 6 -2.87 -36.03 -9.26
C ALA A 6 -1.73 -35.05 -9.61
N PHE A 7 -1.26 -35.05 -10.86
CA PHE A 7 -0.21 -34.13 -11.30
C PHE A 7 -0.69 -32.69 -11.45
N VAL A 8 -1.93 -32.47 -11.90
CA VAL A 8 -2.56 -31.14 -11.95
C VAL A 8 -2.87 -30.63 -10.53
N LEU A 9 -3.26 -31.50 -9.59
CA LEU A 9 -3.40 -31.13 -8.18
C LEU A 9 -2.05 -30.80 -7.51
N LEU A 10 -0.98 -31.55 -7.82
CA LEU A 10 0.37 -31.28 -7.30
C LEU A 10 1.00 -30.01 -7.89
N LEU A 11 0.68 -29.64 -9.14
CA LEU A 11 1.12 -28.38 -9.78
C LEU A 11 0.33 -27.15 -9.34
N THR A 12 -0.87 -27.32 -8.78
CA THR A 12 -1.73 -26.21 -8.30
C THR A 12 -1.59 -25.91 -6.81
N ILE A 13 -0.95 -26.80 -6.04
CA ILE A 13 -0.73 -26.64 -4.59
C ILE A 13 0.77 -26.67 -4.25
N ALA A 14 1.66 -26.36 -5.19
CA ALA A 14 2.91 -25.76 -4.81
C ALA A 14 2.60 -24.27 -4.61
N PRO A 15 2.26 -23.78 -3.40
CA PRO A 15 2.40 -22.36 -3.17
C PRO A 15 3.84 -22.07 -3.57
N ALA A 16 4.02 -21.17 -4.54
CA ALA A 16 5.33 -20.60 -4.79
C ALA A 16 5.96 -20.41 -3.41
N ALA A 17 7.11 -21.03 -3.17
CA ALA A 17 7.88 -20.72 -1.99
C ALA A 17 8.26 -19.25 -2.16
N VAL A 18 7.33 -18.37 -1.76
CA VAL A 18 7.48 -16.94 -1.67
C VAL A 18 8.57 -16.82 -0.65
N HIS A 19 9.79 -16.60 -1.14
CA HIS A 19 10.92 -16.32 -0.29
C HIS A 19 10.46 -15.15 0.57
N ALA A 20 10.48 -15.33 1.89
CA ALA A 20 10.19 -14.24 2.80
C ALA A 20 11.18 -13.12 2.45
N GLY A 21 10.66 -12.03 1.89
CA GLY A 21 11.45 -10.86 1.62
C GLY A 21 11.76 -10.11 2.90
N GLN A 22 12.63 -9.12 2.78
CA GLN A 22 13.01 -8.24 3.87
C GLN A 22 12.71 -6.79 3.50
N VAL A 23 12.27 -6.01 4.48
CA VAL A 23 12.10 -4.57 4.34
C VAL A 23 13.00 -3.87 5.34
N THR A 24 13.93 -3.07 4.85
CA THR A 24 14.82 -2.25 5.67
C THR A 24 14.35 -0.80 5.63
N VAL A 25 14.12 -0.22 6.80
CA VAL A 25 13.79 1.19 6.99
C VAL A 25 15.00 1.88 7.59
N ASN A 26 15.54 2.87 6.89
CA ASN A 26 16.61 3.72 7.35
C ASN A 26 16.05 5.11 7.65
N VAL A 27 16.33 5.65 8.83
CA VAL A 27 15.96 7.01 9.22
C VAL A 27 17.23 7.78 9.56
N ALA A 28 17.39 8.93 8.91
CA ALA A 28 18.48 9.87 9.14
C ALA A 28 17.94 11.28 9.42
N LEU A 29 18.66 12.07 10.22
CA LEU A 29 18.38 13.49 10.43
C LEU A 29 19.15 14.23 9.33
N ASP A 30 18.41 14.88 8.44
CA ASP A 30 18.96 15.61 7.31
C ASP A 30 19.42 17.00 7.73
N ASP A 31 18.57 17.70 8.46
CA ASP A 31 18.78 19.10 8.83
C ASP A 31 18.09 19.43 10.15
N MET A 32 18.71 20.31 10.93
CA MET A 32 18.12 20.86 12.14
C MET A 32 18.45 22.35 12.24
N VAL A 33 17.44 23.18 12.01
CA VAL A 33 17.59 24.65 11.92
C VAL A 33 16.71 25.31 12.97
N SER A 34 17.20 26.40 13.56
CA SER A 34 16.37 27.29 14.38
C SER A 34 16.40 28.69 13.79
N ASN A 35 15.23 29.30 13.68
CA ASN A 35 15.11 30.73 13.42
C ASN A 35 14.79 31.44 14.73
N GLY A 36 15.83 32.00 15.36
CA GLY A 36 15.77 32.57 16.71
C GLY A 36 16.54 31.71 17.72
N ALA A 37 17.41 32.35 18.50
CA ALA A 37 18.28 31.68 19.46
C ALA A 37 17.54 31.36 20.77
N GLU A 38 16.73 30.30 20.80
CA GLU A 38 16.22 29.73 22.05
C GLU A 38 16.84 28.36 22.31
N LEU A 39 17.99 28.40 23.00
CA LEU A 39 18.52 27.23 23.71
C LEU A 39 17.43 26.71 24.67
N GLY A 40 17.05 25.44 24.52
CA GLY A 40 15.98 24.79 25.29
C GLY A 40 14.84 24.27 24.42
N THR A 41 14.42 25.01 23.39
CA THR A 41 13.42 24.54 22.41
C THR A 41 13.98 23.42 21.54
N TYR A 42 15.28 23.49 21.22
CA TYR A 42 16.02 22.40 20.57
C TYR A 42 15.96 21.11 21.39
N ASP A 43 16.39 21.16 22.65
CA ASP A 43 16.42 19.98 23.53
C ASP A 43 15.02 19.41 23.75
N THR A 44 14.01 20.29 23.81
CA THR A 44 12.60 19.90 23.93
C THR A 44 12.15 19.13 22.68
N LEU A 45 12.45 19.62 21.48
CA LEU A 45 12.10 18.92 20.24
C LEU A 45 12.84 17.57 20.14
N VAL A 46 14.13 17.53 20.44
CA VAL A 46 14.94 16.29 20.43
C VAL A 46 14.41 15.24 21.41
N SER A 47 13.97 15.66 22.59
CA SER A 47 13.52 14.75 23.65
C SER A 47 12.06 14.29 23.50
N LYS A 48 11.20 15.09 22.85
CA LYS A 48 9.75 14.81 22.75
C LYS A 48 9.29 14.30 21.38
N LEU A 49 10.10 14.46 20.34
CA LEU A 49 9.72 14.05 18.98
C LEU A 49 10.10 12.60 18.70
N THR A 50 9.10 11.81 18.31
CA THR A 50 9.29 10.43 17.85
C THR A 50 8.65 10.24 16.47
N LEU A 51 9.26 9.37 15.68
CA LEU A 51 8.80 8.99 14.36
C LEU A 51 8.53 7.49 14.36
N ASP A 52 7.28 7.10 14.20
CA ASP A 52 6.90 5.71 14.06
C ASP A 52 6.78 5.38 12.58
N VAL A 53 7.48 4.33 12.15
CA VAL A 53 7.32 3.78 10.81
C VAL A 53 6.63 2.42 10.94
N ALA A 54 5.50 2.28 10.26
CA ALA A 54 4.77 1.03 10.18
C ALA A 54 4.85 0.47 8.76
N VAL A 55 5.27 -0.78 8.64
CA VAL A 55 5.29 -1.56 7.40
C VAL A 55 4.21 -2.61 7.51
N THR A 56 3.20 -2.53 6.65
CA THR A 56 2.09 -3.48 6.62
C THR A 56 2.19 -4.37 5.38
N ASP A 57 2.24 -5.68 5.60
CA ASP A 57 2.11 -6.67 4.53
C ASP A 57 0.64 -6.74 4.10
N VAL A 58 0.36 -6.35 2.85
CA VAL A 58 -0.99 -6.31 2.27
C VAL A 58 -1.59 -7.70 2.10
N GLY A 59 -0.75 -8.70 1.83
CA GLY A 59 -1.20 -10.07 1.60
C GLY A 59 -1.64 -10.76 2.90
N THR A 60 -0.98 -10.45 4.01
CA THR A 60 -1.30 -11.07 5.33
C THR A 60 -2.09 -10.15 6.26
N GLY A 61 -2.07 -8.84 6.02
CA GLY A 61 -2.62 -7.82 6.93
C GLY A 61 -1.75 -7.56 8.16
N THR A 62 -0.55 -8.16 8.24
CA THR A 62 0.33 -8.02 9.41
C THR A 62 1.06 -6.69 9.35
N THR A 63 1.01 -5.92 10.45
CA THR A 63 1.72 -4.65 10.58
C THR A 63 2.92 -4.80 11.51
N HIS A 64 4.09 -4.38 11.04
CA HIS A 64 5.31 -4.27 11.81
C HIS A 64 5.61 -2.80 12.07
N THR A 65 5.87 -2.43 13.32
CA THR A 65 6.13 -1.04 13.70
C THR A 65 7.54 -0.88 14.27
N ALA A 66 8.17 0.25 13.97
CA ALA A 66 9.42 0.69 14.58
C ALA A 66 9.32 2.15 14.98
N GLU A 67 9.73 2.46 16.21
CA GLU A 67 9.80 3.82 16.74
C GLU A 67 11.24 4.34 16.65
N PHE A 68 11.38 5.56 16.15
CA PHE A 68 12.63 6.29 16.00
C PHE A 68 12.57 7.58 16.80
N LYS A 69 13.39 7.71 17.84
CA LYS A 69 13.54 8.95 18.60
C LYS A 69 14.59 9.81 17.93
N LEU A 70 14.36 11.12 17.86
CA LEU A 70 15.32 12.04 17.25
C LEU A 70 16.73 11.95 17.88
N SER A 71 16.81 11.69 19.19
CA SER A 71 18.07 11.49 19.92
C SER A 71 18.85 10.21 19.54
N GLU A 72 18.24 9.26 18.83
CA GLU A 72 18.81 7.95 18.49
C GLU A 72 19.12 7.79 16.99
N VAL A 73 19.04 8.87 16.21
CA VAL A 73 19.25 8.89 14.76
C VAL A 73 20.72 9.20 14.44
N PRO A 74 21.36 8.56 13.44
CA PRO A 74 20.80 7.64 12.44
C PRO A 74 20.53 6.22 12.97
N LYS A 75 19.44 5.60 12.49
CA LYS A 75 19.04 4.24 12.89
C LYS A 75 18.43 3.48 11.71
N SER A 76 18.65 2.17 11.70
CA SER A 76 18.14 1.25 10.69
C SER A 76 17.41 0.10 11.37
N VAL A 77 16.26 -0.30 10.81
CA VAL A 77 15.48 -1.46 11.27
C VAL A 77 15.11 -2.32 10.07
N THR A 78 15.35 -3.62 10.18
CA THR A 78 14.99 -4.60 9.15
C THR A 78 13.87 -5.49 9.66
N PHE A 79 12.83 -5.62 8.84
CA PHE A 79 11.70 -6.52 9.05
C PHE A 79 11.85 -7.72 8.13
N GLU A 80 11.98 -8.91 8.72
CA GLU A 80 12.03 -10.18 8.00
C GLU A 80 10.63 -10.81 7.93
N GLY A 81 10.45 -11.79 7.04
CA GLY A 81 9.22 -12.60 7.02
C GLY A 81 8.08 -12.03 6.18
N ILE A 82 8.31 -10.94 5.44
CA ILE A 82 7.28 -10.27 4.63
C ILE A 82 7.07 -11.08 3.35
N ARG A 83 5.81 -11.38 3.02
CA ARG A 83 5.46 -12.28 1.92
C ARG A 83 4.70 -11.57 0.81
N GLY A 84 3.93 -10.55 1.15
CA GLY A 84 3.12 -9.79 0.20
C GLY A 84 3.72 -8.44 -0.18
N PRO A 85 3.01 -7.70 -1.03
CA PRO A 85 3.25 -6.27 -1.21
C PRO A 85 3.17 -5.53 0.12
N VAL A 86 3.90 -4.43 0.25
CA VAL A 86 3.91 -3.64 1.48
C VAL A 86 3.33 -2.25 1.29
N THR A 87 2.67 -1.76 2.32
CA THR A 87 2.39 -0.34 2.51
C THR A 87 3.24 0.18 3.65
N VAL A 88 3.76 1.40 3.51
CA VAL A 88 4.53 2.05 4.57
C VAL A 88 3.78 3.29 5.02
N SER A 89 3.56 3.42 6.32
CA SER A 89 3.04 4.64 6.92
C SER A 89 4.00 5.18 7.95
N VAL A 90 4.08 6.51 8.02
CA VAL A 90 4.92 7.25 8.95
C VAL A 90 4.01 8.08 9.83
N THR A 91 4.20 7.98 11.14
CA THR A 91 3.48 8.75 12.14
C THR A 91 4.47 9.56 12.95
N LEU A 92 4.37 10.88 12.87
CA LEU A 92 5.12 11.78 13.73
C LEU A 92 4.33 11.99 15.03
N LYS A 93 4.99 11.80 16.16
CA LYS A 93 4.43 12.06 17.48
C LYS A 93 5.26 13.11 18.21
N TYR A 94 4.55 13.93 18.98
CA TYR A 94 5.14 14.90 19.90
C TYR A 94 4.59 14.62 21.30
N ASP A 95 5.48 14.36 22.24
CA ASP A 95 5.12 14.02 23.63
C ASP A 95 4.13 12.85 23.71
N GLY A 96 4.36 11.82 22.87
CA GLY A 96 3.51 10.63 22.77
C GLY A 96 2.18 10.81 22.03
N LYS A 97 1.81 12.03 21.63
CA LYS A 97 0.58 12.32 20.87
C LYS A 97 0.87 12.38 19.37
N THR A 98 -0.03 11.82 18.56
CA THR A 98 0.08 11.88 17.10
C THR A 98 -0.05 13.32 16.62
N ALA A 99 1.03 13.84 16.03
CA ALA A 99 1.05 15.15 15.38
C ALA A 99 0.72 15.05 13.89
N LEU A 100 1.14 13.96 13.24
CA LEU A 100 0.85 13.69 11.84
C LEU A 100 0.89 12.18 11.58
N ALA A 101 -0.04 11.68 10.79
CA ALA A 101 0.02 10.32 10.23
C ALA A 101 -0.11 10.42 8.72
N ALA A 102 0.88 9.89 8.00
CA ALA A 102 0.92 9.89 6.55
C ALA A 102 1.23 8.49 6.04
N THR A 103 0.59 8.09 4.96
CA THR A 103 0.99 6.86 4.26
C THR A 103 1.87 7.25 3.08
N LEU A 104 3.06 6.65 3.00
CA LEU A 104 4.02 6.95 1.97
C LEU A 104 3.56 6.31 0.66
N PHE A 105 3.00 7.13 -0.23
CA PHE A 105 2.69 6.74 -1.59
C PHE A 105 3.40 7.65 -2.58
N PRO A 106 3.86 7.10 -3.71
CA PRO A 106 4.64 7.86 -4.69
C PRO A 106 3.85 8.97 -5.39
N ASP A 107 2.53 8.86 -5.44
CA ASP A 107 1.66 9.82 -6.14
C ASP A 107 0.81 10.68 -5.19
N TRP A 108 1.03 10.59 -3.87
CA TRP A 108 0.21 11.34 -2.92
C TRP A 108 0.75 12.75 -2.66
N PRO A 109 -0.16 13.75 -2.58
CA PRO A 109 0.24 15.10 -2.23
C PRO A 109 0.92 15.10 -0.86
N CYS A 110 1.88 16.02 -0.69
CA CYS A 110 2.53 16.23 0.60
C CYS A 110 1.47 16.37 1.68
N SER A 111 1.49 15.47 2.67
CA SER A 111 0.57 15.56 3.81
C SER A 111 1.13 16.56 4.80
N SER A 112 0.30 17.48 5.27
CA SER A 112 0.66 18.41 6.32
C SER A 112 -0.41 18.44 7.40
N ALA A 113 0.02 18.66 8.63
CA ALA A 113 -0.86 18.86 9.76
C ALA A 113 -0.25 19.94 10.66
N THR A 114 -1.13 20.67 11.32
CA THR A 114 -0.77 21.64 12.35
C THR A 114 -1.54 21.27 13.61
N VAL A 115 -0.82 21.12 14.72
CA VAL A 115 -1.38 20.64 16.00
C VAL A 115 -0.87 21.52 17.13
N ASP A 116 -1.78 21.93 18.02
CA ASP A 116 -1.41 22.59 19.28
C ASP A 116 -0.80 21.59 20.26
N THR A 117 0.37 21.94 20.79
CA THR A 117 1.12 21.19 21.80
C THR A 117 1.24 22.03 23.08
N PRO A 118 1.60 21.45 24.24
CA PRO A 118 1.82 22.23 25.45
C PRO A 118 2.94 23.28 25.31
N ASP A 119 3.90 23.06 24.42
CA ASP A 119 5.07 23.91 24.24
C ASP A 119 4.88 24.97 23.13
N GLY A 120 3.77 24.93 22.41
CA GLY A 120 3.45 25.82 21.28
C GLY A 120 2.73 25.07 20.18
N MET A 121 2.92 25.47 18.93
CA MET A 121 2.25 24.85 17.79
C MET A 121 3.26 24.07 16.96
N LEU A 122 2.92 22.81 16.67
CA LEU A 122 3.74 21.94 15.85
C LEU A 122 3.10 21.82 14.46
N GLN A 123 3.83 22.27 13.43
CA GLN A 123 3.52 21.99 12.05
C GLN A 123 4.40 20.85 11.55
N ALA A 124 3.77 19.82 10.99
CA ALA A 124 4.45 18.67 10.43
C ALA A 124 4.10 18.51 8.96
N ARG A 125 5.08 18.12 8.14
CA ARG A 125 4.93 17.93 6.69
C ARG A 125 5.67 16.68 6.26
N VAL A 126 5.10 15.91 5.34
CA VAL A 126 5.75 14.75 4.71
C VAL A 126 5.72 14.95 3.21
N GLY A 127 6.88 14.84 2.56
CA GLY A 127 7.00 14.89 1.10
C GLY A 127 7.87 13.74 0.56
N CYS A 128 7.36 13.04 -0.46
CA CYS A 128 8.11 11.99 -1.16
C CYS A 128 9.10 12.64 -2.15
N VAL A 129 10.38 12.29 -2.08
CA VAL A 129 11.44 12.87 -2.92
C VAL A 129 11.73 12.00 -4.13
N SER A 130 11.81 10.69 -3.93
CA SER A 130 12.05 9.75 -5.02
C SER A 130 11.44 8.38 -4.73
N GLN A 131 11.07 7.70 -5.79
CA GLN A 131 10.70 6.28 -5.75
C GLN A 131 11.43 5.58 -6.88
N TYR A 132 12.02 4.44 -6.56
CA TYR A 132 12.61 3.52 -7.51
C TYR A 132 12.01 2.14 -7.29
N VAL A 133 11.52 1.51 -8.37
CA VAL A 133 10.98 0.16 -8.34
C VAL A 133 11.66 -0.63 -9.44
N ALA A 134 12.46 -1.62 -9.06
CA ALA A 134 13.09 -2.60 -9.94
C ALA A 134 12.46 -3.98 -9.75
N ASP A 135 12.71 -4.91 -10.68
CA ASP A 135 12.14 -6.26 -10.75
C ASP A 135 12.33 -7.15 -9.50
N THR A 136 13.14 -6.73 -8.52
CA THR A 136 13.29 -7.41 -7.22
C THR A 136 13.41 -6.47 -6.02
N GLU A 137 13.31 -5.15 -6.25
CA GLU A 137 13.63 -4.14 -5.26
C GLU A 137 12.64 -2.99 -5.32
N PHE A 138 12.16 -2.54 -4.16
CA PHE A 138 11.43 -1.29 -4.03
C PHE A 138 12.21 -0.37 -3.09
N SER A 139 12.48 0.85 -3.53
CA SER A 139 13.13 1.89 -2.74
C SER A 139 12.30 3.18 -2.78
N THR A 140 11.97 3.74 -1.62
CA THR A 140 11.33 5.05 -1.52
C THR A 140 12.06 5.94 -0.53
N GLU A 141 12.21 7.22 -0.88
CA GLU A 141 12.85 8.25 -0.06
C GLU A 141 11.84 9.37 0.22
N CYS A 142 11.59 9.63 1.50
CA CYS A 142 10.65 10.64 1.96
C CYS A 142 11.31 11.58 2.97
N VAL A 143 10.97 12.87 2.90
CA VAL A 143 11.39 13.88 3.86
C VAL A 143 10.21 14.20 4.78
N VAL A 144 10.43 14.03 6.09
CA VAL A 144 9.48 14.40 7.15
C VAL A 144 10.03 15.63 7.85
N ALA A 145 9.35 16.76 7.74
CA ALA A 145 9.72 18.01 8.38
C ALA A 145 8.79 18.28 9.58
N ALA A 146 9.35 18.68 10.70
CA ALA A 146 8.62 19.08 11.91
C ALA A 146 9.11 20.45 12.38
N GLU A 147 8.22 21.44 12.39
CA GLU A 147 8.45 22.83 12.75
C GLU A 147 7.67 23.13 14.04
N LEU A 148 8.37 23.36 15.15
CA LEU A 148 7.75 23.79 16.40
C LEU A 148 7.88 25.31 16.53
N TYR A 149 6.73 25.97 16.69
CA TYR A 149 6.59 27.40 16.95
C TYR A 149 6.27 27.63 18.44
N PRO A 150 7.26 27.96 19.28
CA PRO A 150 7.08 28.02 20.73
C PRO A 150 6.10 29.12 21.15
N GLY A 151 5.23 28.81 22.11
CA GLY A 151 4.26 29.77 22.66
C GLY A 151 3.18 30.25 21.69
N LEU A 152 3.13 29.71 20.47
CA LEU A 152 2.07 29.97 19.49
C LEU A 152 1.01 28.86 19.58
N HIS A 153 -0.27 29.21 19.50
CA HIS A 153 -1.40 28.25 19.52
C HIS A 153 -2.48 28.65 18.51
N SER A 154 -2.07 29.04 17.30
CA SER A 154 -2.94 29.59 16.26
C SER A 154 -2.63 28.94 14.93
N THR A 155 -3.65 28.51 14.18
CA THR A 155 -3.48 27.93 12.84
C THR A 155 -2.86 28.90 11.83
N GLU A 156 -2.83 30.20 12.14
CA GLU A 156 -2.12 31.22 11.38
C GLU A 156 -0.72 31.43 11.95
N ILE A 157 0.29 31.11 11.15
CA ILE A 157 1.71 31.31 11.46
C ILE A 157 2.13 32.72 10.99
N PRO A 158 2.54 33.63 11.88
CA PRO A 158 3.13 34.91 11.49
C PRO A 158 4.38 34.73 10.63
N GLU A 159 4.62 35.62 9.67
CA GLU A 159 5.80 35.54 8.78
C GLU A 159 7.13 35.63 9.55
N ASP A 160 7.15 36.28 10.71
CA ASP A 160 8.30 36.44 11.61
C ASP A 160 8.31 35.46 12.79
N ALA A 161 7.43 34.45 12.76
CA ALA A 161 7.35 33.46 13.84
C ALA A 161 8.66 32.69 13.99
N ARG A 162 9.12 32.58 15.23
CA ARG A 162 10.30 31.78 15.58
C ARG A 162 9.95 30.31 15.59
N TYR A 163 10.85 29.49 15.07
CA TYR A 163 10.64 28.04 15.02
C TYR A 163 11.94 27.24 15.12
N VAL A 164 11.76 25.97 15.49
CA VAL A 164 12.78 24.94 15.37
C VAL A 164 12.28 23.89 14.38
N LEU A 165 13.06 23.65 13.33
CA LEU A 165 12.79 22.69 12.25
C LEU A 165 13.70 21.47 12.39
N ALA A 166 13.13 20.28 12.39
CA ALA A 166 13.84 19.01 12.21
C ALA A 166 13.36 18.31 10.94
N LYS A 167 14.29 17.89 10.08
CA LYS A 167 14.01 17.14 8.84
C LYS A 167 14.55 15.72 8.93
N PHE A 168 13.69 14.73 8.80
CA PHE A 168 14.06 13.32 8.72
C PHE A 168 14.03 12.86 7.28
N ASN A 169 15.06 12.15 6.86
CA ASN A 169 15.08 11.40 5.62
C ASN A 169 14.79 9.93 5.94
N VAL A 170 13.65 9.43 5.44
CA VAL A 170 13.20 8.05 5.61
C VAL A 170 13.39 7.33 4.29
N LYS A 171 14.30 6.36 4.26
CA LYS A 171 14.56 5.48 3.10
C LYS A 171 14.08 4.08 3.41
N VAL A 172 13.12 3.59 2.65
CA VAL A 172 12.63 2.21 2.76
C VAL A 172 13.12 1.43 1.57
N LYS A 173 13.79 0.30 1.83
CA LYS A 173 14.27 -0.64 0.83
C LYS A 173 13.65 -2.01 1.08
N ALA A 174 12.89 -2.53 0.12
CA ALA A 174 12.32 -3.87 0.16
C ALA A 174 13.05 -4.77 -0.84
N GLU A 175 13.52 -5.93 -0.39
CA GLU A 175 14.28 -6.90 -1.19
C GLU A 175 13.63 -8.28 -1.14
N GLY A 176 13.63 -8.98 -2.27
CA GLY A 176 13.17 -10.37 -2.34
C GLY A 176 11.65 -10.56 -2.24
N LEU A 177 10.87 -9.47 -2.32
CA LEU A 177 9.41 -9.54 -2.39
C LEU A 177 8.95 -9.76 -3.83
N ALA A 178 7.99 -10.67 -4.01
CA ALA A 178 7.33 -10.86 -5.30
C ALA A 178 6.55 -9.59 -5.68
N HIS A 179 6.63 -9.19 -6.95
CA HIS A 179 5.87 -8.06 -7.50
C HIS A 179 4.38 -8.37 -7.59
N GLY A 180 3.71 -8.33 -6.45
CA GLY A 180 2.27 -8.46 -6.34
C GLY A 180 1.54 -7.13 -6.21
N GLY A 181 2.21 -5.95 -6.21
CA GLY A 181 1.53 -4.76 -5.68
C GLY A 181 1.92 -3.36 -6.14
N SER A 182 3.08 -3.09 -6.72
CA SER A 182 3.33 -1.72 -7.24
C SER A 182 2.57 -1.42 -8.54
N ARG A 183 2.03 -2.46 -9.20
CA ARG A 183 0.97 -2.34 -10.24
C ARG A 183 -0.44 -2.62 -9.72
N ALA A 184 -0.61 -3.07 -8.47
CA ALA A 184 -1.94 -3.41 -7.90
C ALA A 184 -2.53 -2.26 -7.06
N ARG A 185 -2.05 -1.04 -7.25
CA ARG A 185 -2.92 0.13 -7.22
C ARG A 185 -3.30 0.47 -8.64
N ILE A 186 -4.07 -0.43 -9.23
CA ILE A 186 -5.09 -0.02 -10.19
C ILE A 186 -5.82 1.13 -9.50
N HIS A 187 -5.92 2.28 -10.17
CA HIS A 187 -6.73 3.38 -9.68
C HIS A 187 -8.04 2.80 -9.17
N LEU A 188 -8.46 3.14 -7.95
CA LEU A 188 -9.73 2.63 -7.44
C LEU A 188 -10.88 2.97 -8.42
N ASP A 189 -10.69 4.04 -9.20
CA ASP A 189 -11.51 4.43 -10.35
C ASP A 189 -11.45 3.41 -11.52
N ASP A 190 -10.27 2.91 -11.89
CA ASP A 190 -10.12 1.86 -12.93
C ASP A 190 -10.68 0.50 -12.48
N VAL A 191 -10.59 0.14 -11.19
CA VAL A 191 -11.23 -1.08 -10.66
C VAL A 191 -12.75 -0.92 -10.64
N LEU A 192 -13.26 0.26 -10.30
CA LEU A 192 -14.69 0.54 -10.34
C LEU A 192 -15.23 0.48 -11.76
N ASP A 193 -14.54 1.10 -12.72
CA ASP A 193 -14.93 1.07 -14.13
C ASP A 193 -14.86 -0.35 -14.69
N THR A 194 -13.81 -1.12 -14.37
CA THR A 194 -13.70 -2.52 -14.80
C THR A 194 -14.77 -3.41 -14.14
N ALA A 195 -15.13 -3.14 -12.88
CA ALA A 195 -16.19 -3.87 -12.17
C ALA A 195 -17.59 -3.48 -12.68
N MET A 196 -17.81 -2.23 -13.05
CA MET A 196 -19.04 -1.74 -13.68
C MET A 196 -19.18 -2.30 -15.09
N ASP A 197 -18.11 -2.31 -15.89
CA ASP A 197 -18.06 -2.94 -17.21
C ASP A 197 -18.32 -4.44 -17.12
N LEU A 198 -17.73 -5.13 -16.13
CA LEU A 198 -17.97 -6.56 -15.90
C LEU A 198 -19.42 -6.80 -15.45
N ALA A 199 -19.98 -5.95 -14.60
CA ALA A 199 -21.38 -6.04 -14.19
C ALA A 199 -22.33 -5.80 -15.37
N GLU A 200 -22.02 -4.85 -16.25
CA GLU A 200 -22.79 -4.58 -17.47
C GLU A 200 -22.68 -5.74 -18.48
N LEU A 201 -21.48 -6.34 -18.62
CA LEU A 201 -21.26 -7.54 -19.42
C LEU A 201 -22.07 -8.73 -18.87
N VAL A 202 -22.02 -8.96 -17.55
CA VAL A 202 -22.76 -10.03 -16.89
C VAL A 202 -24.27 -9.83 -17.03
N LEU A 203 -24.78 -8.60 -16.86
CA LEU A 203 -26.18 -8.26 -17.09
C LEU A 203 -26.61 -8.41 -18.56
N LYS A 204 -25.70 -8.18 -19.52
CA LYS A 204 -25.97 -8.31 -20.95
C LYS A 204 -26.02 -9.76 -21.42
N TYR A 205 -25.21 -10.66 -20.84
CA TYR A 205 -25.12 -12.07 -21.25
C TYR A 205 -25.85 -13.07 -20.33
N MET A 206 -26.23 -12.69 -19.10
CA MET A 206 -27.07 -13.55 -18.24
C MET A 206 -28.44 -13.88 -18.84
N PRO A 207 -29.23 -12.91 -19.36
CA PRO A 207 -30.57 -13.19 -19.86
C PRO A 207 -30.60 -14.18 -21.03
N PRO A 208 -29.70 -14.08 -22.04
CA PRO A 208 -29.61 -15.09 -23.09
C PRO A 208 -29.27 -16.49 -22.57
N ILE A 209 -28.36 -16.62 -21.61
CA ILE A 209 -27.94 -17.93 -21.07
C ILE A 209 -29.08 -18.57 -20.27
N LEU A 210 -29.81 -17.78 -19.48
CA LEU A 210 -30.98 -18.24 -18.73
C LEU A 210 -32.16 -18.64 -19.62
N ILE A 211 -32.21 -18.17 -20.86
CA ILE A 211 -33.23 -18.57 -21.85
C ILE A 211 -32.75 -19.77 -22.68
N VAL A 212 -31.49 -19.78 -23.12
CA VAL A 212 -30.93 -20.82 -23.99
C VAL A 212 -30.72 -22.13 -23.24
N ALA A 213 -30.29 -22.10 -21.97
CA ALA A 213 -30.05 -23.31 -21.20
C ALA A 213 -31.33 -24.15 -20.97
N PRO A 214 -32.48 -23.58 -20.53
CA PRO A 214 -33.73 -24.34 -20.46
C PRO A 214 -34.20 -24.81 -21.83
N VAL A 215 -34.08 -23.99 -22.87
CA VAL A 215 -34.48 -24.37 -24.25
C VAL A 215 -33.67 -25.58 -24.74
N LEU A 216 -32.36 -25.63 -24.48
CA LEU A 216 -31.53 -26.79 -24.80
C LEU A 216 -31.88 -28.01 -23.94
N VAL A 217 -32.30 -27.83 -22.69
CA VAL A 217 -32.74 -28.95 -21.85
C VAL A 217 -34.08 -29.53 -22.33
N PHE A 218 -35.03 -28.67 -22.73
CA PHE A 218 -36.37 -29.11 -23.15
C PHE A 218 -36.42 -29.58 -24.62
N ILE A 219 -35.66 -28.95 -25.51
CA ILE A 219 -35.67 -29.26 -26.95
C ILE A 219 -34.49 -30.15 -27.36
N GLY A 220 -33.41 -30.17 -26.58
CA GLY A 220 -32.21 -30.95 -26.86
C GLY A 220 -32.45 -32.44 -27.10
N PRO A 221 -33.22 -33.15 -26.25
CA PRO A 221 -33.52 -34.56 -26.47
C PRO A 221 -34.20 -34.80 -27.82
N THR A 222 -35.21 -33.99 -28.16
CA THR A 222 -35.95 -34.08 -29.42
C THR A 222 -35.08 -33.75 -30.63
N ALA A 223 -34.21 -32.73 -30.53
CA ALA A 223 -33.29 -32.35 -31.59
C ALA A 223 -32.23 -33.44 -31.85
N VAL A 224 -31.73 -34.09 -30.79
CA VAL A 224 -30.79 -35.22 -30.90
C VAL A 224 -31.47 -36.43 -31.55
N GLU A 225 -32.72 -36.73 -31.19
CA GLU A 225 -33.50 -37.79 -31.83
C GLU A 225 -33.72 -37.53 -33.33
N MET A 226 -34.12 -36.32 -33.70
CA MET A 226 -34.27 -35.94 -35.11
C MET A 226 -32.95 -36.04 -35.88
N PHE A 227 -31.85 -35.60 -35.27
CA PHE A 227 -30.53 -35.68 -35.90
C PHE A 227 -30.05 -37.14 -36.05
N ALA A 228 -30.33 -37.98 -35.06
CA ALA A 228 -30.02 -39.41 -35.12
C ALA A 228 -30.83 -40.13 -36.21
N GLU A 229 -32.13 -39.83 -36.35
CA GLU A 229 -32.97 -40.37 -37.43
C GLU A 229 -32.51 -39.89 -38.81
N PHE A 230 -32.10 -38.62 -38.93
CA PHE A 230 -31.51 -38.10 -40.16
C PHE A 230 -30.20 -38.82 -40.54
N LEU A 231 -29.32 -39.06 -39.56
CA LEU A 231 -28.08 -39.82 -39.78
C LEU A 231 -28.35 -41.28 -40.19
N LYS A 232 -29.35 -41.94 -39.59
CA LYS A 232 -29.78 -43.28 -40.01
C LYS A 232 -30.28 -43.29 -41.44
N ALA A 233 -31.09 -42.30 -41.83
CA ALA A 233 -31.61 -42.19 -43.19
C ALA A 233 -30.48 -42.03 -44.22
N ILE A 234 -29.45 -41.24 -43.91
CA ILE A 234 -28.25 -41.11 -44.76
C ILE A 234 -27.49 -42.44 -44.87
N LEU A 235 -27.30 -43.13 -43.75
CA LEU A 235 -26.58 -44.41 -43.70
C LEU A 235 -27.27 -45.53 -44.49
N VAL A 236 -28.60 -45.51 -44.60
CA VAL A 236 -29.38 -46.49 -45.39
C VAL A 236 -29.39 -46.14 -46.88
N ALA A 237 -29.20 -44.87 -47.24
CA ALA A 237 -29.16 -44.41 -48.62
C ALA A 237 -27.79 -44.59 -49.31
N LEU A 238 -26.74 -44.89 -48.53
CA LEU A 238 -25.38 -45.23 -48.98
C LEU A 238 -25.21 -46.74 -49.14
#